data_AF-A0A9R1S672-F1
#
_entry.id   AF-A0A9R1S672-F1
#
_cell.length_a   1.000
_cell.length_b   1.000
_cell.length_c   1.000
_cell.angle_alpha   90.00
_cell.angle_beta   90.00
_cell.angle_gamma   90.00
#
_symmetry.space_group_name_H-M   'P 1'
#
loop_
_entity.id
_entity.type
_entity.pdbx_description
1 polymer ?
#
loop_
_entity_poly.entity_id
_entity_poly.type
_entity_poly.pdbx_seq_one_letter_code
_entity_poly.pdbx_strand_id
1 'polypeptide(L)'
;MYKIREIKTKAEQSETMVQEICRDIKKLDCAKRHITTTITALHRLTMLVSAVEQLQVMASKRQYKEAAAQLEAVNQLCSHFEAYRDVPKISELREKLKNIKKILKSHVYSDFTRYTTNELYFVLGSNTIWSSKPVRYCK
;
A
#
# COMPACT_ATOMS: atom_id res chain seq x y z
N MET A 1 -68.04 9.02 21.79
CA MET A 1 -67.10 8.12 21.07
C MET A 1 -66.38 8.73 19.87
N TYR A 2 -66.92 9.75 19.18
CA TYR A 2 -66.30 10.33 17.97
C TYR A 2 -64.92 11.00 18.20
N LYS A 3 -64.79 11.83 19.25
CA LYS A 3 -63.51 12.51 19.59
C LYS A 3 -62.34 11.55 19.85
N ILE A 4 -62.61 10.40 20.48
CA ILE A 4 -61.57 9.39 20.76
C ILE A 4 -61.09 8.75 19.46
N ARG A 5 -61.99 8.49 18.50
CA ARG A 5 -61.62 7.99 17.16
C ARG A 5 -60.76 9.01 16.41
N GLU A 6 -61.13 10.28 16.40
CA GLU A 6 -60.32 11.32 15.75
C GLU A 6 -58.92 11.47 16.35
N ILE A 7 -58.83 11.45 17.69
CA ILE A 7 -57.52 11.51 18.37
C ILE A 7 -56.68 10.29 18.00
N LYS A 8 -57.27 9.09 17.97
CA LYS A 8 -56.58 7.86 17.56
C LYS A 8 -56.08 7.94 16.11
N THR A 9 -56.91 8.39 15.18
CA THR A 9 -56.52 8.53 13.77
C THR A 9 -55.41 9.57 13.58
N LYS A 10 -55.46 10.71 14.29
CA LYS A 10 -54.37 11.70 14.26
C LYS A 10 -53.08 11.15 14.87
N ALA A 11 -53.17 10.34 15.93
CA ALA A 11 -52.01 9.70 16.54
C ALA A 11 -51.36 8.68 15.59
N GLU A 12 -52.14 7.82 14.92
CA GLU A 12 -51.65 6.86 13.92
C GLU A 12 -51.01 7.56 12.71
N GLN A 13 -51.61 8.67 12.24
CA GLN A 13 -51.03 9.50 11.19
C GLN A 13 -49.71 10.14 11.62
N SER A 14 -49.65 10.66 12.85
CA SER A 14 -48.42 11.24 13.41
C SER A 14 -47.32 10.18 13.60
N GLU A 15 -47.67 8.97 14.03
CA GLU A 15 -46.73 7.85 14.15
C GLU A 15 -46.17 7.46 12.78
N THR A 16 -47.03 7.31 11.78
CA THR A 16 -46.61 6.98 10.41
C THR A 16 -45.67 8.05 9.85
N MET A 17 -45.99 9.33 10.04
CA MET A 17 -45.14 10.45 9.62
C MET A 17 -43.77 10.40 10.29
N VAL A 18 -43.71 10.16 11.60
CA VAL A 18 -42.44 10.06 12.34
C VAL A 18 -41.62 8.85 11.86
N GLN A 19 -42.26 7.71 11.58
CA GLN A 19 -41.57 6.54 11.04
C GLN A 19 -40.95 6.82 9.68
N GLU A 20 -41.63 7.56 8.80
CA GLU A 20 -41.07 7.97 7.50
C GLU A 20 -39.87 8.90 7.68
N ILE A 21 -39.97 9.89 8.57
CA ILE A 21 -38.85 10.79 8.90
C ILE A 21 -37.65 9.99 9.41
N CYS A 22 -37.86 9.06 10.35
CA CYS A 22 -36.78 8.22 10.87
C CYS A 22 -36.17 7.31 9.79
N ARG A 23 -36.97 6.81 8.85
CA ARG A 23 -36.47 6.03 7.71
C ARG A 23 -35.57 6.87 6.82
N ASP A 24 -35.96 8.11 6.54
CA ASP A 24 -35.19 8.98 5.65
C ASP A 24 -33.91 9.51 6.33
N ILE A 25 -33.94 9.76 7.64
CA ILE A 25 -32.73 10.04 8.43
C ILE A 25 -31.74 8.87 8.34
N LYS A 26 -32.21 7.63 8.48
CA LYS A 26 -31.35 6.44 8.36
C LYS A 26 -30.74 6.30 6.97
N LYS A 27 -31.51 6.56 5.91
CA LYS A 27 -30.99 6.55 4.53
C LYS A 27 -29.91 7.61 4.33
N LEU A 28 -30.15 8.81 4.84
CA LEU A 28 -29.20 9.91 4.76
C LEU A 28 -27.90 9.58 5.52
N ASP A 29 -28.00 8.96 6.69
CA ASP A 29 -26.83 8.52 7.47
C ASP A 29 -26.01 7.45 6.71
N CYS A 30 -26.69 6.46 6.12
CA CYS A 30 -26.02 5.46 5.28
C CYS A 30 -25.30 6.10 4.10
N ALA A 31 -25.95 7.03 3.40
CA ALA A 31 -25.35 7.76 2.29
C ALA A 31 -24.13 8.58 2.74
N LYS A 32 -24.25 9.32 3.85
CA LYS A 32 -23.16 10.09 4.44
C LYS A 32 -21.98 9.18 4.78
N ARG A 33 -22.22 8.05 5.44
CA ARG A 33 -21.18 7.07 5.79
C ARG A 33 -20.49 6.53 4.55
N HIS A 34 -21.23 6.12 3.53
CA HIS A 34 -20.66 5.60 2.29
C HIS A 34 -19.78 6.64 1.59
N ILE A 35 -20.21 7.90 1.55
CA ILE A 35 -19.41 9.00 1.01
C ILE A 35 -18.12 9.19 1.83
N THR A 36 -18.21 9.27 3.15
CA THR A 36 -17.02 9.41 4.02
C THR A 36 -16.04 8.25 3.85
N THR A 37 -16.54 7.01 3.78
CA THR A 37 -15.71 5.83 3.54
C THR A 37 -15.03 5.91 2.16
N THR A 38 -15.75 6.33 1.13
CA THR A 38 -15.22 6.47 -0.24
C THR A 38 -14.13 7.54 -0.29
N ILE A 39 -14.36 8.70 0.31
CA ILE A 39 -13.35 9.78 0.41
C ILE A 39 -12.08 9.28 1.10
N THR A 40 -12.23 8.55 2.22
CA THR A 40 -11.10 8.00 2.96
C THR A 40 -10.33 6.98 2.12
N ALA A 41 -11.03 6.10 1.40
CA ALA A 41 -10.41 5.12 0.52
C ALA A 41 -9.62 5.78 -0.63
N LEU A 42 -10.21 6.80 -1.26
CA LEU A 42 -9.54 7.58 -2.31
C LEU A 42 -8.29 8.30 -1.79
N HIS A 43 -8.37 8.93 -0.62
CA HIS A 43 -7.21 9.58 -0.01
C HIS A 43 -6.06 8.58 0.24
N ARG A 44 -6.37 7.39 0.78
CA ARG A 44 -5.39 6.31 0.98
C ARG A 44 -4.79 5.82 -0.34
N LEU A 45 -5.57 5.81 -1.43
CA LEU A 45 -5.08 5.44 -2.74
C LEU A 45 -4.06 6.48 -3.25
N THR A 46 -4.36 7.76 -3.09
CA THR A 46 -3.40 8.85 -3.41
C THR A 46 -2.13 8.71 -2.59
N MET A 47 -2.23 8.42 -1.28
CA MET A 47 -1.07 8.16 -0.43
C MET A 47 -0.23 6.98 -0.95
N LEU A 48 -0.87 5.88 -1.39
CA LEU A 48 -0.18 4.72 -1.95
C LEU A 48 0.58 5.09 -3.23
N VAL A 49 -0.04 5.85 -4.14
CA VAL A 49 0.60 6.32 -5.38
C VAL A 49 1.86 7.13 -5.04
N SER A 50 1.73 8.14 -4.19
CA SER A 50 2.87 8.97 -3.79
C SER A 50 3.96 8.17 -3.07
N ALA A 51 3.60 7.20 -2.23
CA ALA A 51 4.56 6.38 -1.52
C ALA A 51 5.38 5.47 -2.45
N VAL A 52 4.75 4.92 -3.50
CA VAL A 52 5.43 4.12 -4.55
C VAL A 52 6.38 4.99 -5.36
N GLU A 53 5.99 6.22 -5.71
CA GLU A 53 6.85 7.18 -6.42
C GLU A 53 8.07 7.56 -5.59
N GLN A 54 7.87 7.87 -4.30
CA GLN A 54 8.97 8.16 -3.36
C GLN A 54 9.92 6.97 -3.23
N LEU A 55 9.38 5.75 -3.11
CA LEU A 55 10.18 4.52 -3.06
C LEU A 55 11.04 4.35 -4.32
N GLN A 56 10.51 4.66 -5.50
CA GLN A 56 11.25 4.61 -6.76
C GLN A 56 12.43 5.60 -6.76
N VAL A 57 12.23 6.82 -6.25
CA VAL A 57 13.29 7.83 -6.12
C VAL A 57 14.37 7.36 -5.14
N MET A 58 13.98 6.85 -3.96
CA MET A 58 14.91 6.32 -2.96
C MET A 58 15.73 5.13 -3.48
N ALA A 59 15.08 4.22 -4.22
CA ALA A 59 15.74 3.08 -4.86
C ALA A 59 16.76 3.52 -5.92
N SER A 60 16.47 4.60 -6.64
CA SER A 60 17.38 5.18 -7.65
C SER A 60 18.58 5.87 -7.00
N LYS A 61 18.38 6.52 -5.85
CA LYS A 61 19.44 7.16 -5.05
C LYS A 61 20.26 6.19 -4.19
N ARG A 62 19.94 4.88 -4.21
CA ARG A 62 20.59 3.84 -3.40
C ARG A 62 20.50 4.10 -1.88
N GLN A 63 19.46 4.79 -1.42
CA GLN A 63 19.19 5.02 0.01
C GLN A 63 18.51 3.80 0.63
N TYR A 64 19.26 2.70 0.82
CA TYR A 64 18.71 1.39 1.20
C TYR A 64 17.94 1.41 2.53
N LYS A 65 18.40 2.18 3.52
CA LYS A 65 17.75 2.28 4.83
C LYS A 65 16.36 2.91 4.73
N GLU A 66 16.26 4.04 4.05
CA GLU A 66 15.00 4.75 3.85
C GLU A 66 14.07 3.98 2.92
N ALA A 67 14.62 3.39 1.85
CA ALA A 67 13.87 2.53 0.94
C ALA A 67 13.27 1.32 1.66
N ALA A 68 13.95 0.71 2.64
CA ALA A 68 13.41 -0.39 3.41
C ALA A 68 12.21 0.02 4.27
N ALA A 69 12.31 1.15 4.99
CA ALA A 69 11.20 1.69 5.78
C ALA A 69 10.00 2.07 4.90
N GLN A 70 10.27 2.71 3.76
CA GLN A 70 9.23 3.08 2.81
C GLN A 70 8.57 1.86 2.16
N LEU A 71 9.35 0.82 1.87
CA LEU A 71 8.85 -0.44 1.30
C LEU A 71 7.88 -1.13 2.27
N GLU A 72 8.19 -1.11 3.57
CA GLU A 72 7.31 -1.64 4.61
C GLU A 72 5.98 -0.88 4.65
N ALA A 73 6.02 0.45 4.69
CA ALA A 73 4.81 1.29 4.67
C ALA A 73 3.95 1.02 3.42
N VAL A 74 4.57 0.90 2.24
CA VAL A 74 3.87 0.58 0.99
C VAL A 74 3.25 -0.81 1.02
N ASN A 75 3.93 -1.81 1.61
CA ASN A 75 3.35 -3.16 1.76
C ASN A 75 2.13 -3.15 2.69
N GLN A 76 2.20 -2.41 3.81
CA GLN A 76 1.06 -2.25 4.72
C GLN A 76 -0.13 -1.59 4.00
N LEU A 77 0.10 -0.48 3.28
CA LEU A 77 -0.94 0.15 2.46
C LEU A 77 -1.52 -0.82 1.42
N CYS A 78 -0.69 -1.59 0.73
CA CYS A 78 -1.15 -2.59 -0.24
C CYS A 78 -2.07 -3.66 0.37
N SER A 79 -1.83 -4.07 1.62
CA SER A 79 -2.68 -5.05 2.31
C SER A 79 -4.10 -4.53 2.53
N HIS A 80 -4.26 -3.24 2.84
CA HIS A 80 -5.59 -2.61 2.97
C HIS A 80 -6.37 -2.58 1.66
N PHE A 81 -5.69 -2.64 0.52
CA PHE A 81 -6.29 -2.63 -0.82
C PHE A 81 -6.52 -4.03 -1.41
N GLU A 82 -6.42 -5.10 -0.60
CA GLU A 82 -6.65 -6.46 -1.09
C GLU A 82 -8.09 -6.73 -1.55
N ALA A 83 -9.07 -6.04 -0.96
CA ALA A 83 -10.47 -6.12 -1.41
C ALA A 83 -10.71 -5.42 -2.76
N TYR A 84 -9.74 -4.63 -3.25
CA TYR A 84 -9.85 -3.84 -4.48
C TYR A 84 -8.88 -4.32 -5.57
N ARG A 85 -8.49 -5.60 -5.53
CA ARG A 85 -7.52 -6.20 -6.48
C ARG A 85 -7.96 -6.08 -7.94
N ASP A 86 -9.26 -6.10 -8.20
CA ASP A 86 -9.82 -6.03 -9.56
C ASP A 86 -9.75 -4.63 -10.17
N VAL A 87 -9.40 -3.62 -9.37
CA VAL A 87 -9.23 -2.25 -9.87
C VAL A 87 -7.91 -2.17 -10.65
N PRO A 88 -7.94 -1.78 -11.94
CA PRO A 88 -6.75 -1.81 -12.80
C PRO A 88 -5.63 -0.93 -12.26
N LYS A 89 -5.96 0.20 -11.63
CA LYS A 89 -4.98 1.11 -11.04
C LYS A 89 -4.19 0.49 -9.89
N ILE A 90 -4.85 -0.34 -9.07
CA ILE A 90 -4.22 -1.00 -7.92
C ILE A 90 -3.32 -2.14 -8.41
N SER A 91 -3.75 -2.86 -9.44
CA SER A 91 -2.93 -3.86 -10.12
C SER A 91 -1.65 -3.22 -10.72
N GLU A 92 -1.78 -2.09 -11.41
CA GLU A 92 -0.64 -1.33 -11.95
C GLU A 92 0.37 -0.95 -10.86
N LEU A 93 -0.12 -0.44 -9.71
CA LEU A 93 0.74 -0.06 -8.57
C LEU A 93 1.46 -1.27 -7.96
N ARG A 94 0.77 -2.42 -7.86
CA ARG A 94 1.38 -3.67 -7.37
C ARG A 94 2.48 -4.17 -8.31
N GLU A 95 2.28 -4.10 -9.62
CA GLU A 95 3.30 -4.45 -10.60
C GLU A 95 4.50 -3.49 -10.55
N LYS A 96 4.25 -2.17 -10.43
CA LYS A 96 5.33 -1.19 -10.19
C LYS A 96 6.13 -1.52 -8.93
N LEU A 97 5.45 -1.86 -7.84
CA LEU A 97 6.11 -2.25 -6.58
C LEU A 97 6.98 -3.51 -6.75
N LYS A 98 6.49 -4.53 -7.47
CA LYS A 98 7.28 -5.73 -7.79
C LYS A 98 8.53 -5.39 -8.60
N ASN A 99 8.39 -4.52 -9.60
CA ASN A 99 9.52 -4.06 -10.41
C ASN A 99 10.56 -3.30 -9.58
N ILE A 100 10.12 -2.39 -8.71
CA ILE A 100 11.03 -1.67 -7.81
C ILE A 100 11.75 -2.63 -6.86
N LYS A 101 11.06 -3.64 -6.29
CA LYS A 101 11.71 -4.69 -5.47
C LYS A 101 12.79 -5.44 -6.25
N LYS A 102 12.53 -5.77 -7.52
CA LYS A 102 13.51 -6.44 -8.40
C LYS A 102 14.72 -5.56 -8.70
N ILE A 103 14.50 -4.27 -8.98
CA ILE A 103 15.57 -3.30 -9.21
C ILE A 103 16.42 -3.13 -7.95
N LEU A 104 15.78 -2.95 -6.79
CA LEU A 104 16.49 -2.81 -5.52
C LEU A 104 17.34 -4.03 -5.21
N LYS A 105 16.79 -5.24 -5.44
CA LYS A 105 17.54 -6.50 -5.31
C LYS A 105 18.77 -6.49 -6.22
N SER A 106 18.60 -6.15 -7.51
CA SER A 106 19.71 -6.06 -8.47
C SER A 106 20.78 -5.06 -8.05
N HIS A 107 20.38 -3.86 -7.59
CA HIS A 107 21.30 -2.84 -7.09
C HIS A 107 22.15 -3.35 -5.93
N VAL A 108 21.52 -4.03 -4.96
CA VAL A 108 22.22 -4.63 -3.82
C VAL A 108 23.21 -5.72 -4.26
N TYR A 109 22.81 -6.63 -5.15
CA TYR A 109 23.72 -7.67 -5.67
C TYR A 109 24.89 -7.07 -6.46
N SER A 110 24.62 -6.08 -7.31
CA SER A 110 25.66 -5.40 -8.09
C SER A 110 26.65 -4.69 -7.18
N ASP A 111 26.18 -4.01 -6.13
CA ASP A 111 27.04 -3.31 -5.19
C ASP A 111 27.90 -4.31 -4.41
N PHE A 112 27.28 -5.38 -3.90
CA PHE A 112 28.01 -6.42 -3.17
C PHE A 112 29.09 -7.08 -4.04
N THR A 113 28.76 -7.47 -5.27
CA THR A 113 29.71 -8.07 -6.21
C THR A 113 30.87 -7.11 -6.52
N ARG A 114 30.59 -5.80 -6.65
CA ARG A 114 31.62 -4.79 -6.90
C ARG A 114 32.57 -4.65 -5.71
N TYR A 115 32.07 -4.69 -4.48
CA TYR A 115 32.93 -4.71 -3.29
C TYR A 115 33.80 -5.98 -3.22
N THR A 116 33.22 -7.16 -3.45
CA THR A 116 33.98 -8.44 -3.45
C THR A 116 35.03 -8.48 -4.56
N THR A 117 34.74 -7.90 -5.72
CA THR A 117 35.68 -7.84 -6.85
C THR A 117 36.80 -6.83 -6.58
N ASN A 118 36.50 -5.67 -5.97
CA ASN A 118 37.53 -4.71 -5.58
C ASN A 118 38.47 -5.25 -4.50
N GLU A 119 37.99 -6.07 -3.55
CA GLU A 119 38.87 -6.77 -2.60
C GLU A 119 39.84 -7.72 -3.30
N LEU A 120 39.39 -8.44 -4.33
CA LEU A 120 40.24 -9.35 -5.12
C LEU A 120 41.36 -8.61 -5.86
N TYR A 121 41.12 -7.40 -6.38
CA TYR A 121 42.18 -6.58 -7.00
C TYR A 121 43.15 -5.97 -5.97
N PHE A 122 42.70 -5.64 -4.76
CA PHE A 122 43.58 -5.15 -3.70
C PHE A 122 44.51 -6.25 -3.15
N VAL A 123 44.01 -7.49 -3.02
CA VAL A 123 44.80 -8.65 -2.59
C VAL A 123 45.79 -9.10 -3.68
N LEU A 124 45.38 -9.11 -4.95
CA LEU A 124 46.25 -9.48 -6.08
C LEU A 124 47.26 -8.36 -6.47
N GLY A 125 47.05 -7.12 -6.02
CA GLY A 125 47.98 -6.02 -6.21
C GLY A 125 49.15 -5.97 -5.21
N SER A 126 49.09 -6.75 -4.12
CA SER A 126 50.12 -6.74 -3.05
C SER A 126 50.96 -8.01 -2.95
N ASN A 127 50.71 -9.04 -3.77
CA ASN A 127 51.55 -10.23 -3.82
C ASN A 127 51.76 -10.67 -5.28
N THR A 128 52.82 -10.15 -5.90
CA THR A 128 53.62 -11.01 -6.77
C THR A 128 54.19 -12.12 -5.90
N ILE A 129 54.18 -13.35 -6.41
CA ILE A 129 54.57 -14.60 -5.75
C ILE A 129 53.39 -15.25 -5.00
N TRP A 130 52.68 -16.17 -5.66
CA TRP A 130 52.53 -17.57 -5.25
C TRP A 130 51.56 -18.27 -6.21
N SER A 131 52.14 -19.13 -7.03
CA SER A 131 51.47 -19.96 -8.01
C SER A 131 50.48 -20.94 -7.36
N SER A 132 49.36 -21.13 -8.07
CA SER A 132 48.61 -22.39 -8.19
C SER A 132 48.03 -23.01 -6.91
N LYS A 133 46.73 -22.79 -6.62
CA LYS A 133 45.75 -23.86 -6.29
C LYS A 133 44.30 -23.43 -6.58
N PRO A 134 43.42 -24.35 -7.05
CA PRO A 134 42.06 -24.04 -7.46
C PRO A 134 41.08 -23.93 -6.26
N VAL A 135 40.17 -22.97 -6.35
CA VAL A 135 39.08 -22.71 -5.40
C VAL A 135 38.06 -23.86 -5.46
N ARG A 136 37.87 -24.58 -4.34
CA ARG A 136 36.73 -25.50 -4.17
C ARG A 136 35.49 -24.70 -3.79
N TYR A 137 34.44 -24.83 -4.58
CA TYR A 137 33.07 -24.49 -4.19
C TYR A 137 32.56 -25.53 -3.18
N CYS A 138 32.20 -25.09 -1.96
CA CYS A 138 31.39 -25.91 -1.07
C CYS A 138 29.92 -25.86 -1.51
N LYS A 139 29.32 -27.03 -1.55
CA LYS A 139 27.91 -27.31 -1.77
C LYS A 139 27.19 -27.36 -0.43
#